data_AF-A0AA39RJ07-F1
#
_entry.id   AF-A0AA39RJ07-F1
#
_cell.length_a   1.000
_cell.length_b   1.000
_cell.length_c   1.000
_cell.angle_alpha   90.00
_cell.angle_beta   90.00
_cell.angle_gamma   90.00
#
_symmetry.space_group_name_H-M   'P 1'
#
loop_
_entity.id
_entity.type
_entity.pdbx_description
1 polymer ?
#
loop_
_entity_poly.entity_id
_entity_poly.type
_entity_poly.pdbx_seq_one_letter_code
_entity_poly.pdbx_strand_id
1 'polypeptide(L)'
;MVSAILTMMIDCFATSFYKRSHFSKSLPVVNYRNEEMSGGHEGHVHVHTHATHGSAFVAEDSAQSDLFRHRVVSQVLELGIVVHSVIIGISLGASQSAKTIKPLVAALTFHQFFEGMGLGGCISQAKFKSRAIVVMVLFFSFTTPAGIGIGIGISRVYNENSSTALIMEGILNSASAGILIYMALVDLIAADFMNPRMQSKFKLQIGANFALLLGSGCMSLLAIWA
;
A
#
# COMPACT_ATOMS: atom_id res chain seq x y z
N MET A 1 -9.87 8.28 7.50
CA MET A 1 -9.59 7.13 6.60
C MET A 1 -10.77 6.75 5.71
N VAL A 2 -11.97 6.44 6.24
CA VAL A 2 -13.12 5.99 5.43
C VAL A 2 -13.46 6.92 4.26
N SER A 3 -13.53 8.24 4.51
CA SER A 3 -13.78 9.22 3.43
C SER A 3 -12.70 9.16 2.34
N ALA A 4 -11.42 9.01 2.68
CA ALA A 4 -10.34 8.92 1.71
C ALA A 4 -10.41 7.62 0.88
N ILE A 5 -10.76 6.50 1.52
CA ILE A 5 -11.02 5.23 0.81
C ILE A 5 -12.16 5.42 -0.19
N LEU A 6 -13.31 5.96 0.24
CA LEU A 6 -14.46 6.20 -0.64
C LEU A 6 -14.12 7.15 -1.80
N THR A 7 -13.40 8.24 -1.54
CA THR A 7 -12.95 9.15 -2.59
C THR A 7 -12.08 8.44 -3.62
N MET A 8 -11.12 7.61 -3.18
CA MET A 8 -10.27 6.83 -4.08
C MET A 8 -11.07 5.78 -4.86
N MET A 9 -12.07 5.13 -4.25
CA MET A 9 -12.97 4.21 -4.95
C MET A 9 -13.68 4.92 -6.10
N ILE A 10 -14.27 6.10 -5.82
CA ILE A 10 -14.96 6.93 -6.81
C ILE A 10 -13.99 7.34 -7.94
N ASP A 11 -12.80 7.82 -7.59
CA ASP A 11 -11.78 8.23 -8.57
C ASP A 11 -11.34 7.07 -9.47
N CYS A 12 -11.13 5.89 -8.87
CA CYS A 12 -10.80 4.68 -9.62
C CYS A 12 -11.95 4.26 -10.56
N PHE A 13 -13.21 4.32 -10.12
CA PHE A 13 -14.36 4.00 -10.99
C PHE A 13 -14.53 5.02 -12.11
N ALA A 14 -14.42 6.31 -11.82
CA ALA A 14 -14.52 7.38 -12.80
C ALA A 14 -13.42 7.25 -13.86
N THR A 15 -12.18 7.01 -13.44
CA THR A 15 -11.03 6.80 -14.33
C THR A 15 -11.22 5.56 -15.21
N SER A 16 -11.66 4.44 -14.63
CA SER A 16 -11.95 3.19 -15.35
C SER A 16 -13.03 3.40 -16.41
N PHE A 17 -14.12 4.08 -16.04
CA PHE A 17 -15.22 4.40 -16.94
C PHE A 17 -14.79 5.31 -18.09
N TYR A 18 -14.05 6.38 -17.77
CA TYR A 18 -13.55 7.33 -18.77
C TYR A 18 -12.62 6.65 -19.77
N LYS A 19 -11.67 5.85 -19.27
CA LYS A 19 -10.71 5.11 -20.11
C LYS A 19 -11.41 4.13 -21.06
N ARG A 20 -12.47 3.45 -20.60
CA ARG A 20 -13.27 2.55 -21.44
C ARG A 20 -14.13 3.28 -22.47
N SER A 21 -14.75 4.39 -22.08
CA SER A 21 -15.59 5.20 -22.97
C SER A 21 -14.78 5.78 -24.13
N HIS A 22 -13.56 6.26 -23.86
CA HIS A 22 -12.66 6.77 -24.90
C HIS A 22 -12.07 5.67 -25.80
N PHE A 23 -11.68 4.51 -25.25
CA PHE A 23 -11.16 3.40 -26.08
C PHE A 23 -12.24 2.71 -26.92
N SER A 24 -13.49 2.68 -26.44
CA SER A 24 -14.63 2.16 -27.21
C SER A 24 -14.97 3.05 -28.42
N LYS A 25 -14.73 4.37 -28.31
CA LYS A 25 -14.93 5.32 -29.41
C LYS A 25 -13.80 5.34 -30.46
N SER A 26 -12.61 4.80 -30.15
CA SER A 26 -11.46 4.78 -31.06
C SER A 26 -11.34 3.52 -31.94
N LEU A 27 -12.33 2.61 -31.91
CA LEU A 27 -12.47 1.54 -32.91
C LEU A 27 -13.45 2.01 -33.99
N PRO A 28 -12.99 2.45 -35.19
CA PRO A 28 -13.86 2.45 -36.33
C PRO A 28 -14.13 0.97 -36.65
N VAL A 29 -15.37 0.54 -36.48
CA VAL A 29 -15.88 -0.69 -37.07
C VAL A 29 -15.74 -0.52 -38.59
N VAL A 30 -14.62 -0.97 -39.15
CA VAL A 30 -14.52 -1.24 -40.58
C VAL A 30 -15.36 -2.48 -40.81
N ASN A 31 -16.65 -2.26 -41.06
CA ASN A 31 -17.56 -3.24 -41.60
C ASN A 31 -17.04 -3.62 -42.99
N TYR A 32 -16.28 -4.70 -43.10
CA TYR A 32 -16.07 -5.37 -44.38
C TYR A 32 -17.38 -6.04 -44.78
N ARG A 33 -18.17 -5.29 -45.56
CA ARG A 33 -19.24 -5.83 -46.38
C ARG A 33 -18.57 -6.52 -47.58
N ASN A 34 -18.78 -7.83 -47.69
CA ASN A 34 -18.38 -8.61 -48.87
C ASN A 34 -19.14 -8.12 -50.10
N GLU A 35 -18.45 -7.43 -51.01
CA GLU A 35 -18.85 -7.34 -52.41
C GLU A 35 -17.59 -7.45 -53.29
N GLU A 36 -17.64 -8.36 -54.25
CA GLU A 36 -16.58 -8.66 -55.20
C GLU A 36 -16.40 -7.52 -56.24
N MET A 37 -15.18 -7.50 -56.81
CA MET A 37 -14.85 -7.11 -58.19
C MET A 37 -14.31 -5.68 -58.47
N SER A 38 -13.08 -5.69 -59.00
CA SER A 38 -12.49 -4.79 -60.02
C SER A 38 -11.78 -3.49 -59.62
N GLY A 39 -10.45 -3.50 -59.79
CA GLY A 39 -9.76 -2.47 -60.61
C GLY A 39 -8.98 -1.34 -59.92
N GLY A 40 -7.64 -1.43 -59.92
CA GLY A 40 -6.75 -0.35 -60.39
C GLY A 40 -6.14 0.67 -59.41
N HIS A 41 -4.80 0.72 -59.45
CA HIS A 41 -3.86 1.84 -59.21
C HIS A 41 -3.34 2.20 -57.80
N GLU A 42 -2.05 1.84 -57.63
CA GLU A 42 -0.89 2.65 -57.23
C GLU A 42 -1.00 3.76 -56.18
N GLY A 43 -0.22 3.61 -55.10
CA GLY A 43 0.03 4.64 -54.10
C GLY A 43 0.82 4.14 -52.89
N HIS A 44 2.01 3.57 -53.12
CA HIS A 44 2.89 3.10 -52.04
C HIS A 44 3.63 4.29 -51.40
N VAL A 45 3.08 4.85 -50.32
CA VAL A 45 3.80 5.82 -49.47
C VAL A 45 4.40 5.06 -48.28
N HIS A 46 5.65 4.66 -48.45
CA HIS A 46 6.49 4.02 -47.45
C HIS A 46 7.01 5.09 -46.46
N VAL A 47 6.26 5.35 -45.38
CA VAL A 47 6.76 6.16 -44.25
C VAL A 47 7.48 5.24 -43.27
N HIS A 48 8.79 5.08 -43.47
CA HIS A 48 9.68 4.49 -42.48
C HIS A 48 10.26 5.60 -41.60
N THR A 49 9.62 5.87 -40.46
CA THR A 49 10.23 6.67 -39.40
C THR A 49 10.85 5.73 -38.37
N HIS A 50 12.17 5.56 -38.44
CA HIS A 50 12.96 4.88 -37.42
C HIS A 50 13.00 5.73 -36.13
N ALA A 51 12.24 5.32 -35.11
CA ALA A 51 12.26 5.93 -33.78
C ALA A 51 12.64 4.93 -32.66
N THR A 52 13.55 3.98 -32.95
CA THR A 52 13.87 2.87 -32.04
C THR A 52 14.96 3.21 -31.00
N HIS A 53 15.65 4.36 -31.11
CA HIS A 53 16.73 4.70 -30.17
C HIS A 53 16.31 5.58 -28.97
N GLY A 54 15.14 6.23 -29.01
CA GLY A 54 14.64 7.02 -27.88
C GLY A 54 13.84 6.21 -26.85
N SER A 55 13.21 5.11 -27.28
CA SER A 55 12.32 4.31 -26.44
C SER A 55 13.05 3.40 -25.45
N ALA A 56 14.25 2.92 -25.77
CA ALA A 56 15.04 2.08 -24.86
C ALA A 56 15.58 2.88 -23.66
N PHE A 57 16.14 4.07 -23.90
CA PHE A 57 16.66 4.93 -22.83
C PHE A 57 15.54 5.44 -21.90
N VAL A 58 14.39 5.84 -22.46
CA VAL A 58 13.22 6.26 -21.66
C VAL A 58 12.60 5.09 -20.88
N ALA A 59 12.59 3.89 -21.44
CA ALA A 59 12.12 2.69 -20.74
C ALA A 59 13.03 2.29 -19.57
N GLU A 60 14.35 2.36 -19.74
CA GLU A 60 15.31 2.07 -18.65
C GLU A 60 15.24 3.10 -17.52
N ASP A 61 15.16 4.40 -17.84
CA ASP A 61 15.06 5.47 -16.85
C ASP A 61 13.75 5.40 -16.05
N SER A 62 12.62 5.12 -16.72
CA SER A 62 11.33 4.90 -16.05
C SER A 62 11.36 3.67 -15.12
N ALA A 63 11.89 2.53 -15.57
CA ALA A 63 11.98 1.33 -14.75
C ALA A 63 12.89 1.51 -13.52
N GLN A 64 13.98 2.27 -13.68
CA GLN A 64 14.88 2.61 -12.58
C GLN A 64 14.17 3.52 -11.57
N SER A 65 13.45 4.56 -12.02
CA SER A 65 12.69 5.48 -11.16
C SER A 65 11.61 4.76 -10.35
N ASP A 66 10.90 3.79 -10.94
CA ASP A 66 9.90 2.97 -10.26
C ASP A 66 10.52 2.12 -9.16
N LEU A 67 11.67 1.48 -9.42
CA LEU A 67 12.39 0.72 -8.41
C LEU A 67 12.86 1.60 -7.25
N PHE A 68 13.37 2.80 -7.54
CA PHE A 68 13.73 3.76 -6.50
C PHE A 68 12.51 4.14 -5.65
N ARG A 69 11.37 4.43 -6.26
CA ARG A 69 10.12 4.73 -5.55
C ARG A 69 9.70 3.58 -4.63
N HIS A 70 9.66 2.33 -5.12
CA HIS A 70 9.30 1.18 -4.28
C HIS A 70 10.24 0.98 -3.11
N ARG A 71 11.55 1.25 -3.27
CA ARG A 71 12.53 1.19 -2.17
C ARG A 71 12.25 2.25 -1.11
N VAL A 72 12.03 3.49 -1.52
CA VAL A 72 11.71 4.59 -0.60
C VAL A 72 10.41 4.29 0.14
N VAL A 73 9.36 3.88 -0.57
CA VAL A 73 8.08 3.48 0.02
C VAL A 73 8.27 2.38 1.05
N SER A 74 9.03 1.33 0.71
CA SER A 74 9.27 0.22 1.65
C SER A 74 10.07 0.63 2.88
N GLN A 75 11.03 1.56 2.76
CA GLN A 75 11.83 2.06 3.88
C GLN A 75 11.04 3.02 4.78
N VAL A 76 10.25 3.92 4.19
CA VAL A 76 9.38 4.85 4.95
C VAL A 76 8.29 4.07 5.68
N LEU A 77 7.70 3.07 5.03
CA LEU A 77 6.74 2.17 5.65
C LEU A 77 7.37 1.44 6.84
N GLU A 78 8.54 0.83 6.66
CA GLU A 78 9.25 0.14 7.73
C GLU A 78 9.56 1.09 8.91
N LEU A 79 10.04 2.30 8.64
CA LEU A 79 10.30 3.29 9.68
C LEU A 79 9.03 3.64 10.48
N GLY A 80 7.91 3.85 9.78
CA GLY A 80 6.62 4.09 10.43
C GLY A 80 6.16 2.90 11.30
N ILE A 81 6.34 1.67 10.79
CA ILE A 81 6.03 0.43 11.52
C ILE A 81 6.89 0.32 12.77
N VAL A 82 8.21 0.56 12.67
CA VAL A 82 9.14 0.49 13.82
C VAL A 82 8.74 1.49 14.90
N VAL A 83 8.52 2.75 14.55
CA VAL A 83 8.12 3.79 15.52
C VAL A 83 6.80 3.42 16.21
N HIS A 84 5.79 3.03 15.43
CA HIS A 84 4.49 2.62 15.96
C HIS A 84 4.60 1.41 16.90
N SER A 85 5.35 0.40 16.48
CA SER A 85 5.54 -0.87 17.20
C SER A 85 6.27 -0.68 18.53
N VAL A 86 7.24 0.23 18.62
CA VAL A 86 7.91 0.55 19.89
C VAL A 86 6.93 1.16 20.88
N ILE A 87 6.13 2.14 20.44
CA ILE A 87 5.19 2.86 21.32
C ILE A 87 4.16 1.87 21.88
N ILE A 88 3.50 1.10 20.99
CA ILE A 88 2.53 0.09 21.40
C ILE A 88 3.18 -0.97 22.31
N GLY A 89 4.38 -1.43 21.99
CA GLY A 89 5.10 -2.41 22.78
C GLY A 89 5.37 -1.91 24.21
N ILE A 90 5.85 -0.68 24.36
CA ILE A 90 6.10 -0.06 25.67
C ILE A 90 4.80 0.07 26.47
N SER A 91 3.73 0.60 25.85
CA SER A 91 2.44 0.77 26.51
C SER A 91 1.86 -0.58 26.95
N LEU A 92 1.94 -1.62 26.11
CA LEU A 92 1.52 -2.98 26.48
C LEU A 92 2.36 -3.57 27.62
N GLY A 93 3.69 -3.41 27.57
CA GLY A 93 4.60 -3.94 28.59
C GLY A 93 4.51 -3.23 29.93
N ALA A 94 4.13 -1.95 29.93
CA ALA A 94 3.90 -1.16 31.14
C ALA A 94 2.57 -1.52 31.84
N SER A 95 1.59 -2.02 31.08
CA SER A 95 0.26 -2.35 31.60
C SER A 95 0.32 -3.40 32.71
N GLN A 96 -0.41 -3.15 33.82
CA GLN A 96 -0.45 -4.04 34.99
C GLN A 96 -1.71 -4.93 35.05
N SER A 97 -2.67 -4.75 34.13
CA SER A 97 -3.96 -5.45 34.16
C SER A 97 -3.96 -6.68 33.24
N ALA A 98 -3.92 -7.88 33.82
CA ALA A 98 -4.01 -9.13 33.05
C ALA A 98 -5.32 -9.29 32.25
N LYS A 99 -6.41 -8.62 32.66
CA LYS A 99 -7.68 -8.60 31.93
C LYS A 99 -7.62 -7.76 30.65
N THR A 100 -6.70 -6.80 30.62
CA THR A 100 -6.45 -5.89 29.49
C THR A 100 -5.41 -6.50 28.55
N ILE A 101 -4.31 -7.04 29.10
CA ILE A 101 -3.20 -7.61 28.33
C ILE A 101 -3.62 -8.78 27.43
N LYS A 102 -4.44 -9.73 27.93
CA LYS A 102 -4.82 -10.93 27.17
C LYS A 102 -5.53 -10.62 25.83
N PRO A 103 -6.63 -9.84 25.81
CA PRO A 103 -7.28 -9.48 24.55
C PRO A 103 -6.39 -8.57 23.69
N LEU A 104 -5.62 -7.64 24.28
CA LEU A 104 -4.68 -6.79 23.55
C LEU A 104 -3.61 -7.60 22.80
N VAL A 105 -2.98 -8.59 23.44
CA VAL A 105 -1.99 -9.46 22.79
C VAL A 105 -2.61 -10.22 21.62
N ALA A 106 -3.84 -10.72 21.78
CA ALA A 106 -4.56 -11.39 20.70
C ALA A 106 -4.83 -10.43 19.53
N ALA A 107 -5.38 -9.25 19.81
CA ALA A 107 -5.66 -8.22 18.81
C ALA A 107 -4.39 -7.76 18.08
N LEU A 108 -3.30 -7.51 18.82
CA LEU A 108 -2.01 -7.09 18.28
C LEU A 108 -1.35 -8.18 17.44
N THR A 109 -1.51 -9.46 17.78
CA THR A 109 -1.00 -10.56 16.94
C THR A 109 -1.64 -10.54 15.55
N PHE A 110 -2.96 -10.37 15.48
CA PHE A 110 -3.66 -10.25 14.20
C PHE A 110 -3.30 -8.95 13.48
N HIS A 111 -3.17 -7.83 14.20
CA HIS A 111 -2.73 -6.56 13.62
C HIS A 111 -1.36 -6.68 12.96
N GLN A 112 -0.38 -7.20 13.71
CA GLN A 112 0.99 -7.42 13.26
C GLN A 112 1.04 -8.38 12.07
N PHE A 113 0.19 -9.40 12.03
CA PHE A 113 0.12 -10.31 10.88
C PHE A 113 -0.21 -9.57 9.58
N PHE A 114 -1.25 -8.72 9.58
CA PHE A 114 -1.64 -7.96 8.40
C PHE A 114 -0.65 -6.84 8.05
N GLU A 115 -0.08 -6.18 9.06
CA GLU A 115 0.98 -5.19 8.89
C GLU A 115 2.22 -5.82 8.23
N GLY A 116 2.60 -7.03 8.65
CA GLY A 116 3.70 -7.81 8.07
C GLY A 116 3.43 -8.24 6.63
N MET A 117 2.19 -8.60 6.29
CA MET A 117 1.83 -8.88 4.89
C MET A 117 1.94 -7.62 4.01
N GLY A 118 1.54 -6.45 4.52
CA GLY A 118 1.70 -5.17 3.81
C GLY A 118 3.17 -4.81 3.57
N LEU A 119 4.00 -4.92 4.61
CA LEU A 119 5.45 -4.71 4.50
C LEU A 119 6.11 -5.70 3.53
N GLY A 120 5.75 -6.98 3.61
CA GLY A 120 6.24 -8.01 2.69
C GLY A 120 5.90 -7.73 1.23
N GLY A 121 4.71 -7.20 0.95
CA GLY A 121 4.31 -6.73 -0.37
C GLY A 121 5.19 -5.59 -0.90
N CYS A 122 5.57 -4.64 -0.04
CA CYS A 122 6.45 -3.53 -0.40
C CYS A 122 7.89 -3.99 -0.66
N ILE A 123 8.42 -4.86 0.21
CA ILE A 123 9.76 -5.43 0.09
C ILE A 123 9.90 -6.21 -1.22
N SER A 124 8.87 -6.99 -1.57
CA SER A 124 8.83 -7.77 -2.81
C SER A 124 8.94 -6.88 -4.06
N GLN A 125 8.28 -5.73 -4.07
CA GLN A 125 8.31 -4.77 -5.16
C GLN A 125 9.65 -4.00 -5.24
N ALA A 126 10.28 -3.73 -4.10
CA ALA A 126 11.52 -2.96 -4.00
C ALA A 126 12.79 -3.70 -4.49
N LYS A 127 12.70 -5.02 -4.70
CA LYS A 127 13.81 -5.90 -5.16
C LYS A 127 15.11 -5.64 -4.38
N PHE A 128 15.01 -5.60 -3.06
CA PHE A 128 16.18 -5.46 -2.19
C PHE A 128 17.09 -6.70 -2.28
N LYS A 129 18.38 -6.50 -1.95
CA LYS A 129 19.31 -7.61 -1.74
C LYS A 129 18.85 -8.42 -0.51
N SER A 130 19.05 -9.73 -0.50
CA SER A 130 18.61 -10.61 0.60
C SER A 130 19.08 -10.15 1.98
N ARG A 131 20.30 -9.59 2.09
CA ARG A 131 20.79 -9.01 3.35
C ARG A 131 19.90 -7.88 3.87
N ALA A 132 19.48 -6.98 3.00
CA ALA A 132 18.58 -5.88 3.39
C ALA A 132 17.20 -6.43 3.79
N ILE A 133 16.65 -7.39 3.03
CA ILE A 133 15.38 -8.05 3.37
C ILE A 133 15.45 -8.68 4.78
N VAL A 134 16.53 -9.42 5.08
CA VAL A 134 16.72 -10.03 6.39
C VAL A 134 16.79 -8.98 7.49
N VAL A 135 17.55 -7.90 7.28
CA VAL A 135 17.60 -6.79 8.25
C VAL A 135 16.22 -6.21 8.49
N MET A 136 15.42 -6.02 7.43
CA MET A 136 14.09 -5.45 7.58
C MET A 136 13.12 -6.35 8.34
N VAL A 137 13.13 -7.64 8.03
CA VAL A 137 12.31 -8.65 8.74
C VAL A 137 12.72 -8.75 10.20
N LEU A 138 14.01 -8.61 10.52
CA LEU A 138 14.49 -8.59 11.89
C LEU A 138 13.99 -7.36 12.64
N PHE A 139 14.07 -6.16 12.05
CA PHE A 139 13.50 -4.96 12.68
C PHE A 139 12.01 -5.12 12.93
N PHE A 140 11.25 -5.56 11.93
CA PHE A 140 9.82 -5.82 12.08
C PHE A 140 9.51 -6.81 13.23
N SER A 141 10.27 -7.90 13.32
CA SER A 141 9.99 -8.98 14.28
C SER A 141 10.46 -8.67 15.71
N PHE A 142 11.59 -7.96 15.86
CA PHE A 142 12.18 -7.69 17.18
C PHE A 142 11.66 -6.41 17.83
N THR A 143 11.16 -5.44 17.06
CA THR A 143 10.79 -4.14 17.61
C THR A 143 9.68 -4.22 18.66
N THR A 144 8.58 -4.93 18.38
CA THR A 144 7.46 -5.07 19.33
C THR A 144 7.87 -5.81 20.61
N PRO A 145 8.53 -6.99 20.55
CA PRO A 145 9.05 -7.65 21.76
C PRO A 145 10.06 -6.80 22.55
N ALA A 146 10.94 -6.06 21.87
CA ALA A 146 11.87 -5.16 22.53
C ALA A 146 11.13 -4.02 23.25
N GLY A 147 10.12 -3.43 22.61
CA GLY A 147 9.24 -2.43 23.23
C GLY A 147 8.53 -2.97 24.47
N ILE A 148 7.99 -4.19 24.41
CA ILE A 148 7.38 -4.88 25.56
C ILE A 148 8.38 -5.06 26.69
N GLY A 149 9.60 -5.54 26.38
CA GLY A 149 10.66 -5.73 27.38
C GLY A 149 11.05 -4.42 28.07
N ILE A 150 11.16 -3.33 27.30
CA ILE A 150 11.41 -1.98 27.83
C ILE A 150 10.24 -1.55 28.73
N GLY A 151 8.99 -1.69 28.27
CA GLY A 151 7.78 -1.37 29.03
C GLY A 151 7.71 -2.10 30.37
N ILE A 152 8.02 -3.40 30.39
CA ILE A 152 8.11 -4.20 31.63
C ILE A 152 9.22 -3.66 32.54
N GLY A 153 10.39 -3.34 31.99
CA GLY A 153 11.54 -2.85 32.75
C GLY A 153 11.28 -1.50 33.42
N ILE A 154 10.56 -0.60 32.74
CA ILE A 154 10.24 0.74 33.27
C ILE A 154 8.91 0.79 34.04
N SER A 155 8.10 -0.28 34.02
CA SER A 155 6.74 -0.32 34.58
C SER A 155 6.62 0.14 36.04
N ARG A 156 7.68 0.02 36.85
CA ARG A 156 7.69 0.47 38.26
C ARG A 156 7.85 1.98 38.43
N VAL A 157 8.41 2.66 37.43
CA VAL A 157 8.74 4.11 37.46
C VAL A 157 7.87 4.89 36.46
N TYR A 158 7.47 4.23 35.38
CA TYR A 158 6.58 4.77 34.36
C TYR A 158 5.13 4.77 34.88
N ASN A 159 4.57 5.96 35.05
CA ASN A 159 3.15 6.13 35.31
C ASN A 159 2.42 6.41 33.99
N GLU A 160 1.78 5.39 33.44
CA GLU A 160 0.98 5.47 32.20
C GLU A 160 -0.17 6.49 32.28
N ASN A 161 -0.61 6.83 33.50
CA ASN A 161 -1.68 7.81 33.73
C ASN A 161 -1.16 9.25 33.94
N SER A 162 0.15 9.48 33.82
CA SER A 162 0.74 10.82 33.92
C SER A 162 0.42 11.65 32.68
N SER A 163 0.05 12.92 32.86
CA SER A 163 -0.27 13.83 31.75
C SER A 163 0.89 13.97 30.75
N THR A 164 2.14 13.98 31.22
CA THR A 164 3.32 14.04 30.34
C THR A 164 3.48 12.79 29.49
N ALA A 165 3.20 11.60 30.07
CA ALA A 165 3.28 10.33 29.36
C ALA A 165 2.23 10.26 28.25
N LEU A 166 0.98 10.60 28.59
CA LEU A 166 -0.14 10.63 27.64
C LEU A 166 0.06 11.65 26.51
N ILE A 167 0.62 12.83 26.81
CA ILE A 167 0.93 13.83 25.77
C ILE A 167 2.01 13.33 24.82
N MET A 168 3.09 12.76 25.34
CA MET A 168 4.18 12.23 24.50
C MET A 168 3.72 11.04 23.66
N GLU A 169 2.98 10.11 24.27
CA GLU A 169 2.36 8.98 23.56
C GLU A 169 1.41 9.47 22.47
N GLY A 170 0.54 10.44 22.77
CA GLY A 170 -0.38 11.02 21.79
C GLY A 170 0.32 11.71 20.61
N ILE A 171 1.39 12.48 20.85
CA ILE A 171 2.17 13.13 19.80
C ILE A 171 2.87 12.09 18.92
N LEU A 172 3.57 11.14 19.53
CA LEU A 172 4.31 10.13 18.78
C LEU A 172 3.37 9.18 18.02
N ASN A 173 2.25 8.79 18.62
CA ASN A 173 1.25 7.93 17.99
C ASN A 173 0.53 8.65 16.85
N SER A 174 0.17 9.93 17.01
CA SER A 174 -0.47 10.70 15.92
C SER A 174 0.49 10.95 14.75
N ALA A 175 1.76 11.25 15.01
CA ALA A 175 2.78 11.37 13.97
C ALA A 175 2.98 10.04 13.22
N SER A 176 3.13 8.93 13.95
CA SER A 176 3.30 7.60 13.37
C SER A 176 2.07 7.17 12.56
N ALA A 177 0.86 7.36 13.10
CA ALA A 177 -0.38 7.07 12.40
C ALA A 177 -0.54 7.90 11.13
N GLY A 178 -0.15 9.18 11.16
CA GLY A 178 -0.17 10.04 9.97
C GLY A 178 0.69 9.49 8.83
N ILE A 179 1.92 9.06 9.14
CA ILE A 179 2.83 8.43 8.17
C ILE A 179 2.19 7.14 7.64
N LEU A 180 1.77 6.22 8.51
CA LEU A 180 1.21 4.93 8.10
C LEU A 180 -0.08 5.09 7.26
N ILE A 181 -0.93 6.07 7.59
CA ILE A 181 -2.14 6.38 6.81
C ILE A 181 -1.77 6.92 5.42
N TYR A 182 -0.79 7.83 5.33
CA TYR A 182 -0.31 8.32 4.04
C TYR A 182 0.26 7.18 3.19
N MET A 183 1.14 6.37 3.77
CA MET A 183 1.74 5.22 3.09
C MET A 183 0.64 4.26 2.60
N ALA A 184 -0.32 3.90 3.45
CA ALA A 184 -1.40 2.99 3.09
C ALA A 184 -2.27 3.56 1.96
N LEU A 185 -2.76 4.80 2.09
CA LEU A 185 -3.72 5.36 1.14
C LEU A 185 -3.07 5.76 -0.18
N VAL A 186 -1.94 6.47 -0.13
CA VAL A 186 -1.33 7.11 -1.30
C VAL A 186 -0.34 6.17 -1.97
N ASP A 187 0.63 5.66 -1.21
CA ASP A 187 1.75 4.92 -1.79
C ASP A 187 1.44 3.44 -2.09
N LEU A 188 0.46 2.86 -1.39
CA LEU A 188 0.05 1.47 -1.60
C LEU A 188 -1.28 1.38 -2.35
N ILE A 189 -2.39 1.77 -1.71
CA ILE A 189 -3.72 1.51 -2.27
C ILE A 189 -3.95 2.33 -3.54
N ALA A 190 -3.69 3.64 -3.55
CA ALA A 190 -3.89 4.43 -4.76
C ALA A 190 -2.97 3.99 -5.91
N ALA A 191 -1.71 3.65 -5.62
CA ALA A 191 -0.78 3.12 -6.62
C ALA A 191 -1.30 1.80 -7.25
N ASP A 192 -1.83 0.88 -6.45
CA ASP A 192 -2.40 -0.38 -6.92
C ASP A 192 -3.69 -0.18 -7.71
N PHE A 193 -4.57 0.72 -7.25
CA PHE A 193 -5.84 1.01 -7.92
C PHE A 193 -5.69 1.81 -9.21
N MET A 194 -4.63 2.63 -9.34
CA MET A 194 -4.33 3.37 -10.56
C MET A 194 -3.57 2.54 -11.60
N ASN A 195 -3.17 1.31 -11.28
CA ASN A 195 -2.52 0.41 -12.21
C ASN A 195 -3.41 0.12 -13.45
N PRO A 196 -2.88 0.23 -14.69
CA PRO A 196 -3.65 -0.04 -15.90
C PRO A 196 -4.34 -1.41 -15.92
N ARG A 197 -3.74 -2.43 -15.30
CA ARG A 197 -4.34 -3.77 -15.19
C ARG A 197 -5.60 -3.76 -14.32
N MET A 198 -5.59 -3.05 -13.21
CA MET A 198 -6.74 -2.88 -12.32
C MET A 198 -7.88 -2.15 -13.04
N GLN A 199 -7.55 -1.02 -13.67
CA GLN A 199 -8.50 -0.17 -14.40
C GLN A 199 -9.14 -0.88 -15.61
N SER A 200 -8.39 -1.75 -16.28
CA SER A 200 -8.90 -2.48 -17.46
C SER A 200 -9.96 -3.54 -17.12
N LYS A 201 -9.94 -4.13 -15.92
CA LYS A 201 -10.76 -5.29 -15.55
C LYS A 201 -11.79 -4.97 -14.45
N PHE A 202 -13.04 -4.78 -14.82
CA PHE A 202 -14.11 -4.39 -13.89
C PHE A 202 -14.34 -5.40 -12.77
N LYS A 203 -14.29 -6.70 -13.10
CA LYS A 203 -14.40 -7.78 -12.10
C LYS A 203 -13.27 -7.71 -11.07
N LEU A 204 -12.05 -7.39 -11.50
CA LEU A 204 -10.90 -7.24 -10.62
C LEU A 204 -11.04 -5.99 -9.75
N GLN A 205 -11.49 -4.88 -10.32
CA GLN A 205 -11.74 -3.62 -9.61
C GLN A 205 -12.80 -3.78 -8.52
N ILE A 206 -13.93 -4.44 -8.80
CA ILE A 206 -14.95 -4.73 -7.77
C ILE A 206 -14.39 -5.66 -6.69
N GLY A 207 -13.71 -6.74 -7.10
CA GLY A 207 -13.12 -7.69 -6.15
C GLY A 207 -12.10 -7.03 -5.20
N ALA A 208 -11.23 -6.17 -5.74
CA ALA A 208 -10.24 -5.43 -4.96
C ALA A 208 -10.91 -4.43 -3.99
N ASN A 209 -11.94 -3.71 -4.45
CA ASN A 209 -12.72 -2.80 -3.59
C ASN A 209 -13.40 -3.55 -2.44
N PHE A 210 -14.01 -4.69 -2.72
CA PHE A 210 -14.63 -5.52 -1.70
C PHE A 210 -13.59 -6.02 -0.68
N ALA A 211 -12.43 -6.51 -1.16
CA ALA A 211 -11.34 -6.95 -0.29
C ALA A 211 -10.79 -5.80 0.57
N LEU A 212 -10.66 -4.59 0.01
CA LEU A 212 -10.23 -3.40 0.73
C LEU A 212 -11.20 -3.02 1.86
N LEU A 213 -12.50 -2.98 1.57
CA LEU A 213 -13.53 -2.70 2.57
C LEU A 213 -13.59 -3.79 3.64
N LEU A 214 -13.48 -5.06 3.24
CA LEU A 214 -13.44 -6.18 4.17
C LEU A 214 -12.22 -6.08 5.10
N GLY A 215 -11.03 -5.83 4.56
CA GLY A 215 -9.80 -5.66 5.35
C GLY A 215 -9.89 -4.48 6.32
N SER A 216 -10.39 -3.33 5.84
CA SER A 216 -10.64 -2.16 6.70
C SER A 216 -11.67 -2.47 7.80
N GLY A 217 -12.70 -3.24 7.49
CA GLY A 217 -13.70 -3.68 8.47
C GLY A 217 -13.11 -4.62 9.51
N CYS A 218 -12.31 -5.62 9.10
CA CYS A 218 -11.62 -6.53 9.99
C CYS A 218 -10.68 -5.78 10.94
N MET A 219 -9.90 -4.82 10.44
CA MET A 219 -9.03 -3.98 11.28
C MET A 219 -9.82 -3.12 12.27
N SER A 220 -10.97 -2.57 11.85
CA SER A 220 -11.86 -1.85 12.77
C SER A 220 -12.44 -2.74 13.87
N LEU A 221 -12.74 -4.01 13.57
CA LEU A 221 -13.23 -4.96 14.57
C LEU A 221 -12.13 -5.30 15.58
N LEU A 222 -10.89 -5.51 15.15
CA LEU A 222 -9.76 -5.73 16.06
C LEU A 222 -9.58 -4.58 17.04
N ALA A 223 -9.80 -3.33 16.59
CA ALA A 223 -9.71 -2.15 17.43
C ALA A 223 -10.78 -2.06 18.53
N ILE A 224 -11.90 -2.78 18.43
CA ILE A 224 -12.92 -2.82 19.50
C ILE A 224 -12.46 -3.71 20.67
N TRP A 225 -11.59 -4.67 20.38
CA TRP A 225 -11.10 -5.66 21.34
C TRP A 225 -9.73 -5.31 21.93
N ALA A 226 -9.04 -4.32 21.37
CA ALA A 226 -7.78 -3.75 21.86
C ALA A 226 -8.08 -2.59 22.84
#